data_AF-A0A2D4Q828-F1
#
_entry.id   AF-A0A2D4Q828-F1
#
_cell.length_a   1.000
_cell.length_b   1.000
_cell.length_c   1.000
_cell.angle_alpha   90.00
_cell.angle_beta   90.00
_cell.angle_gamma   90.00
#
_symmetry.space_group_name_H-M   'P 1'
#
loop_
_entity.id
_entity.type
_entity.pdbx_description
1 polymer ?
#
loop_
_entity_poly.entity_id
_entity_poly.type
_entity_poly.pdbx_seq_one_letter_code
_entity_poly.pdbx_strand_id
1 'polypeptide(L)'
;IRPLVATVYLVGLLVAVPLCVWELQKLEVGVHTKAWFIAGIFLLMTIPISLWGILQHLVHYTQPELQKPIIRILWMVPIYSLDSWIALKYPNIAIYVDTCRECYEAYVIYNFMVFLSNYLTNRYPNLVLIIEAKDQQRHLPPLCCCPPWAMGE
;
A
#
# COMPACT_ATOMS: atom_id res chain seq x y z
N ILE A 1 19.42 -18.44 4.90
CA ILE A 1 18.03 -18.76 4.46
C ILE A 1 17.38 -17.56 3.78
N ARG A 2 17.23 -16.41 4.45
CA ARG A 2 16.61 -15.19 3.90
C ARG A 2 17.15 -14.68 2.54
N PRO A 3 18.45 -14.46 2.36
CA PRO A 3 18.98 -14.00 1.07
C PRO A 3 18.87 -15.09 -0.01
N LEU A 4 18.93 -16.36 0.39
CA LEU A 4 18.84 -17.52 -0.50
C LEU A 4 17.44 -17.67 -1.11
N VAL A 5 16.38 -17.45 -0.32
CA VAL A 5 15.00 -17.50 -0.83
C VAL A 5 14.73 -16.32 -1.77
N ALA A 6 15.22 -15.13 -1.42
CA ALA A 6 15.08 -13.95 -2.28
C ALA A 6 15.84 -14.11 -3.60
N THR A 7 17.07 -14.65 -3.58
CA THR A 7 17.84 -14.89 -4.81
C THR A 7 17.25 -16.00 -5.66
N VAL A 8 16.82 -17.13 -5.07
CA VAL A 8 16.15 -18.22 -5.81
C VAL A 8 14.85 -17.74 -6.47
N TYR A 9 14.08 -16.91 -5.76
CA TYR A 9 12.86 -16.33 -6.30
C TYR A 9 13.15 -15.36 -7.46
N LEU A 10 14.13 -14.47 -7.31
CA LEU A 10 14.53 -13.48 -8.32
C LEU A 10 15.10 -14.17 -9.58
N VAL A 11 15.91 -15.21 -9.39
CA VAL A 11 16.43 -16.05 -10.48
C VAL A 11 15.30 -16.82 -11.17
N GLY A 12 14.38 -17.42 -10.39
CA GLY A 12 13.20 -18.09 -10.93
C GLY A 12 12.33 -17.15 -11.79
N LEU A 13 12.18 -15.90 -11.36
CA LEU A 13 11.44 -14.88 -12.10
C LEU A 13 12.18 -14.48 -13.38
N LEU A 14 13.49 -14.23 -13.32
CA LEU A 14 14.32 -13.92 -14.48
C LEU A 14 14.36 -15.04 -15.53
N VAL A 15 14.11 -16.29 -15.16
CA VAL A 15 14.02 -17.42 -16.09
C VAL A 15 12.57 -17.64 -16.58
N ALA A 16 11.58 -17.49 -15.70
CA ALA A 16 10.17 -17.67 -16.04
C ALA A 16 9.66 -16.57 -16.98
N VAL A 17 10.03 -15.30 -16.78
CA VAL A 17 9.54 -14.20 -17.61
C VAL A 17 9.94 -14.38 -19.09
N PRO A 18 11.21 -14.62 -19.45
CA PRO A 18 11.59 -14.82 -20.85
C PRO A 18 10.98 -16.08 -21.47
N LEU A 19 10.89 -17.19 -20.71
CA LEU A 19 10.25 -18.42 -21.18
C LEU A 19 8.77 -18.21 -21.50
N CYS A 20 8.06 -17.50 -20.62
CA CYS A 20 6.65 -17.19 -20.82
C CYS A 20 6.40 -16.19 -21.95
N VAL A 21 7.29 -15.20 -22.15
CA VAL A 21 7.25 -14.28 -23.29
C VAL A 21 7.49 -15.04 -24.60
N TRP A 22 8.44 -15.99 -24.61
CA TRP A 22 8.73 -16.81 -25.78
C TRP A 22 7.54 -17.70 -26.18
N GLU A 23 6.90 -18.35 -25.21
CA GLU A 23 5.65 -19.12 -25.41
C GLU A 23 4.50 -18.25 -25.94
N LEU A 24 4.33 -17.04 -25.40
CA LEU A 24 3.32 -16.07 -25.83
C LEU A 24 3.54 -15.51 -27.24
N GLN A 25 4.80 -15.43 -27.69
CA GLN A 25 5.10 -15.03 -29.06
C GLN A 25 4.85 -16.17 -30.05
N LYS A 26 5.04 -17.42 -29.62
CA LYS A 26 4.81 -18.62 -30.43
C LYS A 26 3.33 -18.90 -30.64
N LEU A 27 2.51 -18.58 -29.65
CA LEU A 27 1.05 -18.66 -29.74
C LEU A 27 0.52 -17.31 -30.25
N GLU A 28 -0.20 -17.28 -31.36
CA GLU A 28 -0.73 -16.04 -31.95
C GLU A 28 -1.95 -15.52 -31.18
N VAL A 29 -1.79 -15.27 -29.89
CA VAL A 29 -2.88 -14.95 -28.97
C VAL A 29 -3.32 -13.48 -29.11
N GLY A 30 -4.61 -13.23 -28.88
CA GLY A 30 -5.19 -11.88 -28.89
C GLY A 30 -4.55 -10.92 -27.90
N VAL A 31 -4.63 -9.61 -28.19
CA VAL A 31 -3.99 -8.53 -27.42
C VAL A 31 -4.44 -8.52 -25.95
N HIS A 32 -5.73 -8.72 -25.70
CA HIS A 32 -6.27 -8.81 -24.34
C HIS A 32 -5.61 -9.94 -23.53
N THR A 33 -5.39 -11.10 -24.15
CA THR A 33 -4.76 -12.25 -23.49
C THR A 33 -3.30 -12.01 -23.16
N LYS A 34 -2.58 -11.35 -24.05
CA LYS A 34 -1.20 -10.91 -23.80
C LYS A 34 -1.15 -9.94 -22.62
N ALA A 35 -2.07 -8.98 -22.55
CA ALA A 35 -2.10 -7.95 -21.52
C ALA A 35 -2.30 -8.53 -20.10
N TRP A 36 -3.35 -9.31 -19.85
CA TRP A 36 -3.59 -9.85 -18.50
C TRP A 36 -2.53 -10.87 -18.09
N PHE A 37 -1.92 -11.57 -19.05
CA PHE A 37 -0.83 -12.50 -18.76
C PHE A 37 0.44 -11.76 -18.32
N ILE A 38 0.86 -10.73 -19.08
CA ILE A 38 2.01 -9.89 -18.72
C ILE A 38 1.77 -9.23 -17.36
N ALA A 39 0.59 -8.67 -17.12
CA ALA A 39 0.22 -8.13 -15.82
C ALA A 39 0.29 -9.17 -14.69
N GLY A 40 -0.05 -10.43 -14.99
CA GLY A 40 0.06 -11.54 -14.04
C GLY A 40 1.51 -11.83 -13.61
N ILE A 41 2.47 -11.66 -14.51
CA ILE A 41 3.90 -11.78 -14.19
C ILE A 41 4.33 -10.67 -13.21
N PHE A 42 3.93 -9.43 -13.48
CA PHE A 42 4.24 -8.30 -12.59
C PHE A 42 3.54 -8.43 -11.23
N LEU A 43 2.30 -8.94 -11.20
CA LEU A 43 1.61 -9.27 -9.96
C LEU A 43 2.38 -10.32 -9.17
N LEU A 44 2.78 -11.41 -9.84
CA LEU A 44 3.55 -12.47 -9.21
C LEU A 44 4.84 -11.95 -8.61
N MET A 45 5.53 -10.98 -9.25
CA MET A 45 6.70 -10.29 -8.72
C MET A 45 6.39 -9.41 -7.50
N THR A 46 5.31 -8.63 -7.59
CA THR A 46 4.94 -7.61 -6.61
C THR A 46 4.56 -8.23 -5.26
N ILE A 47 3.78 -9.32 -5.27
CA ILE A 47 3.25 -9.93 -4.05
C ILE A 47 4.37 -10.39 -3.09
N PRO A 48 5.36 -11.19 -3.51
CA PRO A 48 6.42 -11.67 -2.62
C PRO A 48 7.35 -10.57 -2.14
N ILE A 49 7.64 -9.57 -2.98
CA ILE A 49 8.44 -8.40 -2.58
C ILE A 49 7.71 -7.63 -1.48
N SER A 50 6.42 -7.36 -1.66
CA SER A 50 5.63 -6.65 -0.65
C SER A 50 5.48 -7.47 0.64
N LEU A 51 5.19 -8.77 0.53
CA LEU A 51 5.11 -9.67 1.68
C LEU A 51 6.45 -9.75 2.42
N TRP A 52 7.57 -9.71 1.71
CA TRP A 52 8.88 -9.65 2.32
C TRP A 52 9.05 -8.40 3.18
N GLY A 53 8.67 -7.22 2.67
CA GLY A 53 8.67 -5.97 3.43
C GLY A 53 7.83 -6.09 4.71
N ILE A 54 6.59 -6.59 4.59
CA ILE A 54 5.69 -6.81 5.73
C ILE A 54 6.32 -7.78 6.75
N LEU A 55 6.93 -8.88 6.30
CA LEU A 55 7.60 -9.84 7.17
C LEU A 55 8.80 -9.22 7.90
N GLN A 56 9.55 -8.30 7.28
CA GLN A 56 10.64 -7.61 7.97
C GLN A 56 10.12 -6.75 9.13
N HIS A 57 9.00 -6.06 8.94
CA HIS A 57 8.35 -5.31 10.02
C HIS A 57 7.82 -6.23 11.13
N LEU A 58 7.28 -7.40 10.79
CA LEU A 58 6.81 -8.38 11.76
C LEU A 58 7.93 -9.06 12.54
N VAL A 59 9.09 -9.29 11.92
CA VAL A 59 10.23 -9.94 12.59
C VAL A 59 10.97 -8.94 13.48
N HIS A 60 11.22 -7.73 12.99
CA HIS A 60 11.91 -6.68 13.73
C HIS A 60 10.90 -5.76 14.42
N TYR A 61 10.01 -6.35 15.23
CA TYR A 61 8.87 -5.66 15.81
C TYR A 61 9.25 -4.91 17.11
N THR A 62 10.06 -3.86 16.97
CA THR A 62 10.64 -3.08 18.08
C THR A 62 9.71 -2.02 18.65
N GLN A 63 8.87 -1.39 17.82
CA GLN A 63 7.99 -0.28 18.19
C GLN A 63 6.56 -0.56 17.71
N PRO A 64 5.79 -1.35 18.49
CA PRO A 64 4.47 -1.82 18.06
C PRO A 64 3.51 -0.69 17.72
N GLU A 65 3.51 0.41 18.47
CA GLU A 65 2.60 1.55 18.26
C GLU A 65 2.80 2.26 16.90
N LEU A 66 4.01 2.22 16.36
CA LEU A 66 4.32 2.77 15.04
C LEU A 66 4.18 1.70 13.94
N GLN A 67 4.63 0.48 14.23
CA GLN A 67 4.67 -0.60 13.24
C GLN A 67 3.29 -1.17 12.91
N LYS A 68 2.33 -1.21 13.86
CA LYS A 68 0.95 -1.66 13.61
C LYS A 68 0.29 -0.89 12.45
N PRO A 69 0.22 0.46 12.49
CA PRO A 69 -0.26 1.24 11.35
C PRO A 69 0.55 1.03 10.06
N ILE A 70 1.89 0.99 10.14
CA ILE A 70 2.76 0.81 8.96
C ILE A 70 2.44 -0.51 8.25
N ILE A 71 2.31 -1.61 8.98
CA ILE A 71 1.99 -2.92 8.40
C ILE A 71 0.63 -2.87 7.69
N ARG A 72 -0.38 -2.22 8.29
CA ARG A 72 -1.69 -2.02 7.66
C ARG A 72 -1.56 -1.19 6.37
N ILE A 73 -0.73 -0.15 6.35
CA ILE A 73 -0.53 0.66 5.14
C ILE A 73 0.19 -0.16 4.04
N LEU A 74 1.20 -0.96 4.38
CA LEU A 74 1.97 -1.77 3.41
C LEU A 74 1.11 -2.80 2.65
N TRP A 75 0.00 -3.26 3.23
CA TRP A 75 -0.97 -4.13 2.56
C TRP A 75 -1.67 -3.47 1.36
N MET A 76 -1.50 -2.16 1.15
CA MET A 76 -1.98 -1.46 -0.04
C MET A 76 -1.37 -2.03 -1.33
N VAL A 77 -0.06 -2.34 -1.34
CA VAL A 77 0.62 -2.81 -2.57
C VAL A 77 0.08 -4.16 -3.07
N PRO A 78 -0.11 -5.20 -2.23
CA PRO A 78 -0.73 -6.45 -2.65
C PRO A 78 -2.18 -6.31 -3.10
N ILE A 79 -2.97 -5.48 -2.40
CA ILE A 79 -4.39 -5.29 -2.71
C ILE A 79 -4.54 -4.59 -4.07
N TYR A 80 -3.80 -3.51 -4.30
CA TYR A 80 -3.88 -2.73 -5.54
C TYR A 80 -3.37 -3.52 -6.75
N SER A 81 -2.28 -4.27 -6.60
CA SER A 81 -1.75 -5.09 -7.69
C SER A 81 -2.72 -6.23 -8.07
N LEU A 82 -3.35 -6.87 -7.08
CA LEU A 82 -4.33 -7.92 -7.31
C LEU A 82 -5.60 -7.36 -7.97
N ASP A 83 -6.11 -6.25 -7.47
CA ASP A 83 -7.26 -5.52 -8.04
C ASP A 83 -7.02 -5.16 -9.51
N SER A 84 -5.89 -4.52 -9.81
CA SER A 84 -5.50 -4.15 -11.19
C SER A 84 -5.46 -5.36 -12.14
N TRP A 85 -4.94 -6.50 -11.67
CA TRP A 85 -4.89 -7.72 -12.46
C TRP A 85 -6.27 -8.35 -12.67
N ILE A 86 -7.11 -8.35 -11.63
CA ILE A 86 -8.48 -8.86 -11.70
C ILE A 86 -9.32 -7.99 -12.64
N ALA A 87 -9.22 -6.68 -12.55
CA ALA A 87 -9.94 -5.75 -13.41
C ALA A 87 -9.57 -5.96 -14.89
N LEU A 88 -8.30 -6.22 -15.18
CA LEU A 88 -7.81 -6.51 -16.52
C LEU A 88 -8.24 -7.90 -17.04
N LYS A 89 -8.38 -8.90 -16.17
CA LYS A 89 -8.79 -10.26 -16.57
C LYS A 89 -10.30 -10.43 -16.66
N TYR A 90 -11.04 -9.81 -15.75
CA TYR A 90 -12.46 -9.98 -15.55
C TYR A 90 -13.16 -8.62 -15.34
N PRO A 91 -13.45 -7.88 -16.43
CA PRO A 91 -14.04 -6.55 -16.33
C PRO A 91 -15.42 -6.55 -15.65
N ASN A 92 -16.16 -7.67 -15.71
CA ASN A 92 -17.48 -7.79 -15.06
C ASN A 92 -17.43 -7.70 -13.52
N ILE A 93 -16.32 -8.11 -12.90
CA ILE A 93 -16.15 -8.03 -11.44
C ILE A 93 -15.33 -6.82 -11.00
N ALA A 94 -14.70 -6.10 -11.94
CA ALA A 94 -13.81 -4.97 -11.67
C ALA A 94 -14.47 -3.94 -10.74
N ILE A 95 -15.70 -3.54 -11.03
CA ILE A 95 -16.46 -2.55 -10.25
C ILE A 95 -16.56 -2.93 -8.76
N TYR A 96 -16.76 -4.22 -8.46
CA TYR A 96 -16.87 -4.69 -7.07
C TYR A 96 -15.52 -4.66 -6.36
N VAL A 97 -14.45 -5.07 -7.04
CA VAL A 97 -13.10 -5.10 -6.45
C VAL A 97 -12.55 -3.68 -6.30
N ASP A 98 -12.78 -2.81 -7.29
CA ASP A 98 -12.49 -1.38 -7.22
C ASP A 98 -13.19 -0.75 -6.00
N THR A 99 -14.49 -1.02 -5.80
CA THR A 99 -15.22 -0.48 -4.63
C THR A 99 -14.59 -0.95 -3.30
N CYS A 100 -14.18 -2.22 -3.21
CA CYS A 100 -13.46 -2.72 -2.03
C CYS A 100 -12.11 -2.03 -1.83
N ARG A 101 -11.39 -1.70 -2.91
CA ARG A 101 -10.13 -0.93 -2.87
C ARG A 101 -10.36 0.47 -2.33
N GLU A 102 -11.38 1.17 -2.79
CA GLU A 102 -11.72 2.53 -2.31
C GLU A 102 -12.05 2.52 -0.80
N CYS A 103 -12.81 1.52 -0.33
CA CYS A 103 -13.06 1.32 1.11
C CYS A 103 -11.77 1.06 1.90
N TYR A 104 -10.85 0.30 1.32
CA TYR A 104 -9.55 0.03 1.92
C TYR A 104 -8.67 1.29 1.98
N GLU A 105 -8.74 2.15 0.97
CA GLU A 105 -8.02 3.43 0.95
C GLU A 105 -8.45 4.33 2.11
N ALA A 106 -9.75 4.45 2.37
CA ALA A 106 -10.25 5.18 3.53
C ALA A 106 -9.69 4.62 4.86
N TYR A 107 -9.60 3.29 4.96
CA TYR A 107 -8.97 2.63 6.11
C TYR A 107 -7.47 2.91 6.21
N VAL A 108 -6.74 2.95 5.08
CA VAL A 108 -5.31 3.29 5.04
C VAL A 108 -5.07 4.72 5.51
N ILE A 109 -5.88 5.68 5.05
CA ILE A 109 -5.79 7.09 5.48
C ILE A 109 -6.02 7.21 6.98
N TYR A 110 -7.02 6.51 7.53
CA TYR A 110 -7.23 6.47 8.98
C TYR A 110 -6.00 5.94 9.73
N ASN A 111 -5.40 4.85 9.27
CA ASN A 111 -4.19 4.31 9.90
C ASN A 111 -2.99 5.24 9.74
N PHE A 112 -2.88 5.96 8.63
CA PHE A 112 -1.84 6.97 8.43
C PHE A 112 -1.98 8.12 9.42
N MET A 113 -3.19 8.59 9.70
CA MET A 113 -3.42 9.60 10.74
C MET A 113 -3.04 9.09 12.14
N VAL A 114 -3.42 7.86 12.48
CA VAL A 114 -3.00 7.22 13.75
C VAL A 114 -1.48 7.08 13.83
N PHE A 115 -0.82 6.71 12.74
CA PHE A 115 0.63 6.63 12.65
C PHE A 115 1.30 7.97 12.98
N LEU A 116 0.85 9.06 12.34
CA LEU A 116 1.39 10.40 12.57
C LEU A 116 1.18 10.85 14.01
N SER A 117 0.00 10.60 14.59
CA SER A 117 -0.30 10.92 15.99
C SER A 117 0.63 10.18 16.96
N ASN A 118 0.78 8.86 16.77
CA ASN A 118 1.70 8.05 17.58
C ASN A 118 3.16 8.48 17.41
N TYR A 119 3.56 8.84 16.18
CA TYR A 119 4.91 9.30 15.89
C TYR A 119 5.23 10.61 16.62
N LEU A 120 4.31 11.58 16.57
CA LEU A 120 4.44 12.85 17.27
C LEU A 120 4.45 12.67 18.79
N THR A 121 3.55 11.85 19.33
CA THR A 121 3.45 11.59 20.76
C THR A 121 4.72 10.92 21.30
N ASN A 122 5.28 9.97 20.54
CA ASN A 122 6.53 9.31 20.91
C ASN A 122 7.75 10.26 20.82
N ARG A 123 7.72 11.24 19.91
CA ARG A 123 8.82 12.21 19.75
C ARG A 123 8.75 13.37 20.76
N TYR A 124 7.56 13.81 21.10
CA TYR A 124 7.29 14.94 21.97
C TYR A 124 6.39 14.50 23.13
N PRO A 125 6.95 14.18 24.32
CA PRO A 125 6.15 13.75 25.47
C PRO A 125 5.17 14.83 25.97
N ASN A 126 5.46 16.11 25.70
CA ASN A 126 4.60 17.26 26.02
C ASN A 126 3.80 17.73 24.79
N LEU A 127 3.43 16.83 23.86
CA LEU A 127 2.76 17.19 22.61
C LEU A 127 1.50 18.02 22.83
N VAL A 128 0.67 17.64 23.82
CA VAL A 128 -0.58 18.34 24.14
C VAL A 128 -0.28 19.80 24.50
N LEU A 129 0.67 20.05 25.38
CA LEU A 129 1.07 21.40 25.79
C LEU A 129 1.65 22.22 24.62
N ILE A 130 2.37 21.58 23.69
CA ILE A 130 2.90 22.25 22.49
C ILE A 130 1.77 22.62 21.51
N ILE A 131 0.73 21.77 21.41
CA ILE A 131 -0.44 22.03 20.56
C ILE A 131 -1.33 23.11 21.17
N GLU A 132 -1.55 23.07 22.49
CA GLU A 132 -2.31 24.09 23.25
C GLU A 132 -1.62 25.47 23.19
N ALA A 133 -0.29 25.50 23.23
CA ALA A 133 0.48 26.75 23.11
C ALA A 133 0.52 27.31 21.68
N LYS A 134 -0.01 26.60 20.68
CA LYS A 134 0.03 27.03 19.28
C LYS A 134 -1.14 27.97 18.98
N ASP A 135 -0.84 29.08 18.31
CA ASP A 135 -1.87 30.06 17.91
C ASP A 135 -2.98 29.41 17.06
N GLN A 136 -4.23 29.80 17.31
CA GLN A 136 -5.38 29.35 16.55
C GLN A 136 -5.20 29.65 15.06
N GLN A 137 -5.26 28.59 14.23
CA GLN A 137 -5.11 28.72 12.79
C GLN A 137 -6.44 29.12 12.15
N ARG A 138 -6.38 30.01 11.15
CA ARG A 138 -7.56 30.38 10.35
C ARG A 138 -7.88 29.27 9.36
N HIS A 139 -9.17 29.08 9.09
CA HIS A 139 -9.64 28.13 8.08
C HIS A 139 -9.12 28.49 6.69
N LEU A 140 -8.78 27.46 5.91
CA LEU A 140 -8.46 27.62 4.49
C LEU A 140 -9.72 28.04 3.71
N PRO A 141 -9.56 28.81 2.61
CA PRO A 141 -10.69 29.17 1.76
C PRO A 141 -11.38 27.89 1.21
N PRO A 142 -12.73 27.85 1.15
CA PRO A 142 -13.69 28.96 1.27
C PRO A 142 -14.21 29.26 2.69
N LEU A 143 -13.77 28.54 3.74
CA LEU A 143 -14.31 28.66 5.10
C LEU A 143 -13.64 29.75 5.95
N CYS A 144 -12.93 30.70 5.34
CA CYS A 144 -12.14 31.72 6.03
C CYS A 144 -12.94 32.69 6.92
N CYS A 145 -14.26 32.75 6.77
CA CYS A 145 -15.17 33.56 7.58
C CYS A 145 -15.70 32.84 8.83
N CYS A 146 -15.44 31.54 8.98
CA CYS A 146 -15.86 30.78 10.17
C CYS A 146 -14.98 31.13 11.38
N PRO A 147 -15.53 31.07 12.61
CA PRO A 147 -14.75 31.30 13.81
C PRO A 147 -13.55 30.32 13.86
N PRO A 148 -12.40 30.78 14.38
CA PRO A 148 -11.19 29.97 14.44
C PRO A 148 -11.42 28.71 15.30
N TRP A 149 -10.81 27.60 14.89
CA TRP A 149 -10.88 26.33 15.61
C TRP A 149 -10.04 26.40 16.89
N ALA A 150 -10.62 26.02 18.03
CA ALA A 150 -9.89 25.92 19.30
C ALA A 150 -8.89 24.75 19.22
N MET A 151 -7.59 25.06 19.26
CA MET A 151 -6.54 24.05 19.28
C MET A 151 -6.37 23.53 20.71
N GLY A 152 -6.45 22.21 20.91
CA GLY A 152 -6.11 21.57 22.19
C GLY A 152 -7.28 21.16 23.09
N GLU A 153 -8.54 21.23 22.64
CA GLU A 153 -9.69 20.61 23.33
C GLU A 153 -10.14 19.29 22.67
#